data_AF-A0A1I1LV20-F1
#
_entry.id   AF-A0A1I1LV20-F1
#
_cell.length_a   1.000
_cell.length_b   1.000
_cell.length_c   1.000
_cell.angle_alpha   90.00
_cell.angle_beta   90.00
_cell.angle_gamma   90.00
#
_symmetry.space_group_name_H-M   'P 1'
#
loop_
_entity.id
_entity.type
_entity.pdbx_description
1 polymer ?
#
loop_
_entity_poly.entity_id
_entity_poly.type
_entity_poly.pdbx_seq_one_letter_code
_entity_poly.pdbx_strand_id
1 'polypeptide(L)'
;MCRRNDQPMDFCGTFPGPEQLTFNEELSPSLSCANTEVNARYQYQSDRGTYEVSDYWTVPLGNAADCDDFVLAKILELRDRGIAVSAMVILIGTLGNR
;
A
#
# COMPACT_ATOMS: atom_id res chain seq x y z
N MET A 1 10.63 -2.81 5.26
CA MET A 1 9.28 -2.77 5.85
C MET A 1 9.15 -3.39 7.26
N CYS A 2 9.27 -4.71 7.46
CA CYS A 2 9.01 -5.32 8.78
C CYS A 2 9.93 -4.81 9.89
N ARG A 3 9.38 -4.62 11.10
CA ARG A 3 10.12 -4.26 12.33
C ARG A 3 10.97 -2.99 12.22
N ARG A 4 10.55 -2.08 11.33
CA ARG A 4 11.10 -0.73 11.25
C ARG A 4 10.23 0.22 12.09
N ASN A 5 10.87 0.99 12.95
CA ASN A 5 10.19 1.94 13.85
C ASN A 5 9.88 3.29 13.17
N ASP A 6 10.25 3.45 11.90
CA ASP A 6 10.03 4.67 11.11
C ASP A 6 8.82 4.57 10.16
N GLN A 7 8.05 3.49 10.27
CA GLN A 7 6.83 3.30 9.49
C GLN A 7 5.59 3.71 10.30
N PRO A 8 4.54 4.21 9.64
CA PRO A 8 3.30 4.64 10.30
C PRO A 8 2.43 3.46 10.80
N MET A 9 2.88 2.22 10.56
CA MET A 9 2.37 1.01 11.20
C MET A 9 3.36 -0.14 11.13
N ASP A 10 3.14 -1.10 12.03
CA ASP A 10 3.73 -2.42 11.92
C ASP A 10 3.00 -3.26 10.86
N PHE A 11 3.47 -3.19 9.61
CA PHE A 11 2.98 -4.02 8.50
C PHE A 11 3.20 -5.52 8.70
N CYS A 12 4.01 -5.92 9.68
CA CYS A 12 4.30 -7.32 9.99
C CYS A 12 3.77 -7.74 11.37
N GLY A 13 2.94 -6.89 11.96
CA GLY A 13 2.18 -7.20 13.16
C GLY A 13 1.15 -8.28 12.90
N THR A 14 0.68 -8.92 13.98
CA THR A 14 -0.42 -9.86 13.89
C THR A 14 -1.74 -9.10 13.82
N PHE A 15 -2.51 -9.33 12.76
CA PHE A 15 -3.86 -8.79 12.62
C PHE A 15 -4.88 -9.93 12.82
N PRO A 16 -5.97 -9.74 13.58
CA PRO A 16 -7.00 -10.75 13.72
C PRO A 16 -7.67 -11.00 12.36
N GLY A 17 -7.70 -12.25 11.88
CA GLY A 17 -8.26 -12.62 10.58
C GLY A 17 -7.52 -13.77 9.88
N PRO A 18 -7.90 -14.14 8.65
CA PRO A 18 -8.31 -13.22 7.59
C PRO A 18 -9.77 -12.80 7.68
N GLU A 19 -9.99 -11.49 7.68
CA GLU A 19 -11.32 -10.93 7.51
C GLU A 19 -11.69 -11.02 6.02
N GLN A 20 -12.87 -11.57 5.72
CA GLN A 20 -13.36 -11.63 4.34
C GLN A 20 -14.40 -10.55 4.13
N LEU A 21 -14.09 -9.61 3.25
CA LEU A 21 -15.00 -8.55 2.87
C LEU A 21 -15.70 -8.91 1.57
N THR A 22 -17.03 -8.80 1.56
CA THR A 22 -17.80 -8.89 0.32
C THR A 22 -17.73 -7.56 -0.40
N PHE A 23 -17.26 -7.57 -1.65
CA PHE A 23 -17.33 -6.38 -2.49
C PHE A 23 -18.78 -5.99 -2.75
N ASN A 24 -19.15 -4.76 -2.37
CA ASN A 24 -20.50 -4.22 -2.46
C ASN A 24 -20.47 -2.70 -2.77
N GLU A 25 -21.64 -2.09 -2.92
CA GLU A 25 -21.79 -0.67 -3.24
C GLU A 25 -21.28 0.27 -2.14
N GLU A 26 -21.17 -0.21 -0.89
CA GLU A 26 -20.67 0.57 0.25
C GLU A 26 -19.14 0.56 0.31
N LEU A 27 -18.50 -0.57 0.02
CA LEU A 27 -17.05 -0.74 0.04
C LEU A 27 -16.37 -0.15 -1.20
N SER A 28 -17.03 -0.25 -2.36
CA SER A 28 -16.46 0.17 -3.65
C SER A 28 -15.95 1.63 -3.67
N PRO A 29 -16.70 2.63 -3.15
CA PRO A 29 -16.21 4.01 -3.07
C PRO A 29 -14.93 4.16 -2.24
N SER A 30 -14.84 3.46 -1.10
CA SER A 30 -13.66 3.52 -0.24
C SER A 30 -12.41 2.96 -0.93
N LEU A 31 -12.55 1.84 -1.65
CA LEU A 31 -11.44 1.25 -2.42
C LEU A 31 -10.99 2.17 -3.56
N SER A 32 -11.95 2.72 -4.33
CA SER A 32 -11.66 3.59 -5.47
C SER A 32 -11.04 4.93 -5.05
N CYS A 33 -11.56 5.52 -3.98
CA CYS A 33 -11.11 6.79 -3.44
C CYS A 33 -9.68 6.68 -2.89
N ALA A 34 -9.40 5.66 -2.06
CA ALA A 34 -8.04 5.42 -1.56
C ALA A 34 -7.02 5.21 -2.70
N ASN A 35 -7.39 4.42 -3.72
CA ASN A 35 -6.53 4.21 -4.88
C ASN A 35 -6.25 5.52 -5.64
N THR A 36 -7.29 6.31 -5.90
CA THR A 36 -7.18 7.55 -6.67
C THR A 36 -6.38 8.61 -5.93
N GLU A 37 -6.64 8.80 -4.63
CA GLU A 37 -5.93 9.77 -3.81
C GLU A 37 -4.45 9.43 -3.67
N VAL A 38 -4.13 8.17 -3.41
CA VAL A 38 -2.72 7.73 -3.31
C VAL A 38 -2.01 7.85 -4.66
N ASN A 39 -2.66 7.47 -5.77
CA ASN A 39 -2.08 7.64 -7.10
C ASN A 39 -1.84 9.11 -7.48
N ALA A 40 -2.65 10.04 -6.97
CA ALA A 40 -2.47 11.47 -7.18
C ALA A 40 -1.41 12.09 -6.26
N ARG A 41 -1.15 11.47 -5.10
CA ARG A 41 -0.21 11.96 -4.08
C ARG A 41 1.26 11.76 -4.48
N TYR A 42 1.57 10.70 -5.20
CA TYR A 42 2.95 10.32 -5.52
C TYR A 42 3.24 10.26 -7.03
N GLN A 43 4.48 10.56 -7.38
CA GLN A 43 5.06 10.43 -8.70
C GLN A 43 5.88 9.15 -8.76
N TYR A 44 5.71 8.38 -9.84
CA TYR A 44 6.44 7.13 -10.00
C TYR A 44 7.94 7.37 -10.15
N GLN A 45 8.74 6.75 -9.28
CA GLN A 45 10.20 6.75 -9.34
C GLN A 45 10.74 5.49 -8.69
N SER A 46 11.55 4.71 -9.42
CA SER A 46 12.18 3.49 -8.89
C SER A 46 13.06 3.76 -7.67
N ASP A 47 13.19 2.79 -6.78
CA ASP A 47 14.11 2.86 -5.63
C ASP A 47 15.55 3.22 -5.98
N ARG A 48 16.06 2.75 -7.12
CA ARG A 48 17.42 3.11 -7.55
C ARG A 48 17.57 4.63 -7.77
N GLY A 49 16.51 5.27 -8.25
CA GLY A 49 16.45 6.71 -8.47
C GLY A 49 16.22 7.53 -7.21
N THR A 50 15.67 6.93 -6.16
CA THR A 50 15.26 7.62 -4.92
C THR A 50 16.24 7.37 -3.77
N TYR A 51 16.68 6.12 -3.59
CA TYR A 51 17.44 5.63 -2.44
C TYR A 51 18.78 4.98 -2.81
N GLU A 52 19.12 4.94 -4.11
CA GLU A 52 20.35 4.31 -4.64
C GLU A 52 20.47 2.80 -4.33
N VAL A 53 19.37 2.14 -3.98
CA VAL A 53 19.30 0.69 -3.73
C VAL A 53 18.36 0.02 -4.74
N SER A 54 18.39 -1.30 -4.82
CA SER A 54 17.59 -2.04 -5.79
C SER A 54 16.12 -2.19 -5.41
N ASP A 55 15.83 -2.22 -4.11
CA ASP A 55 14.49 -2.52 -3.56
C ASP A 55 14.42 -2.00 -2.11
N TYR A 56 13.40 -1.20 -1.80
CA TYR A 56 13.24 -0.49 -0.53
C TYR A 56 11.77 -0.14 -0.25
N TRP A 57 11.13 -1.01 0.52
CA TRP A 57 9.71 -0.86 0.82
C TRP A 57 9.47 0.12 1.98
N THR A 58 8.72 1.19 1.74
CA THR A 58 8.32 2.20 2.74
C THR A 58 6.95 2.82 2.47
N VAL A 59 6.32 3.40 3.50
CA VAL A 59 5.34 4.46 3.24
C VAL A 59 6.11 5.75 2.94
N PRO A 60 5.95 6.39 1.78
CA PRO A 60 6.79 7.54 1.43
C PRO A 60 6.44 8.79 2.25
N LEU A 61 7.48 9.48 2.74
CA LEU A 61 7.36 10.81 3.37
C LEU A 61 7.40 11.96 2.34
N GLY A 62 7.93 11.70 1.14
CA GLY A 62 8.01 12.65 0.04
C GLY A 62 6.90 12.43 -0.99
N ASN A 63 7.16 12.86 -2.23
CA ASN A 63 6.24 12.67 -3.36
C ASN A 63 6.71 11.59 -4.34
N ALA A 64 7.81 10.88 -4.09
CA ALA A 64 8.31 9.78 -4.94
C ALA A 64 7.88 8.43 -4.37
N ALA A 65 7.48 7.50 -5.23
CA ALA A 65 7.10 6.14 -4.87
C ALA A 65 7.29 5.19 -6.06
N ASP A 66 7.59 3.92 -5.82
CA ASP A 66 7.40 2.86 -6.82
C ASP A 66 6.28 1.89 -6.40
N CYS A 67 6.22 0.70 -7.00
CA CYS A 67 5.01 -0.11 -7.00
C CYS A 67 4.62 -0.59 -5.61
N ASP A 68 5.57 -1.04 -4.79
CA ASP A 68 5.29 -1.48 -3.43
C ASP A 68 5.03 -0.28 -2.50
N ASP A 69 5.75 0.82 -2.61
CA ASP A 69 5.46 2.07 -1.89
C ASP A 69 4.01 2.53 -2.10
N PHE A 70 3.52 2.50 -3.34
CA PHE A 70 2.11 2.79 -3.66
C PHE A 70 1.14 1.84 -2.95
N VAL A 71 1.48 0.55 -2.86
CA VAL A 71 0.65 -0.45 -2.18
C VAL A 71 0.61 -0.21 -0.67
N LEU A 72 1.75 0.11 -0.05
CA LEU A 72 1.82 0.40 1.39
C LEU A 72 1.03 1.63 1.77
N ALA A 73 1.13 2.70 0.96
CA ALA A 73 0.31 3.89 1.15
C ALA A 73 -1.19 3.60 1.00
N LYS A 74 -1.60 2.73 0.05
CA LYS A 74 -3.01 2.31 -0.09
C LYS A 74 -3.51 1.50 1.10
N ILE A 75 -2.70 0.57 1.62
CA ILE A 75 -3.06 -0.19 2.83
C ILE A 75 -3.27 0.75 4.01
N LEU A 76 -2.37 1.72 4.19
CA LEU A 76 -2.47 2.73 5.25
C LEU A 76 -3.76 3.55 5.13
N GLU A 77 -4.03 4.07 3.94
CA GLU A 77 -5.23 4.87 3.65
C GLU A 77 -6.53 4.07 3.87
N LEU A 78 -6.57 2.81 3.46
CA LEU A 78 -7.73 1.93 3.67
C LEU A 78 -7.93 1.57 5.15
N ARG A 79 -6.85 1.31 5.88
CA ARG A 79 -6.88 1.10 7.33
C ARG A 79 -7.47 2.32 8.05
N ASP A 80 -7.03 3.52 7.67
CA ASP A 80 -7.50 4.77 8.28
C ASP A 80 -8.98 5.04 7.99
N ARG A 81 -9.51 4.43 6.92
CA ARG A 81 -10.94 4.39 6.59
C ARG A 81 -11.72 3.27 7.30
N GLY A 82 -11.07 2.53 8.20
CA GLY A 82 -11.68 1.48 9.00
C GLY A 82 -11.74 0.11 8.33
N ILE A 83 -11.10 -0.07 7.16
CA ILE A 83 -11.05 -1.37 6.49
C ILE A 83 -9.97 -2.22 7.16
N ALA A 84 -10.34 -3.44 7.56
CA ALA A 84 -9.44 -4.33 8.25
C ALA A 84 -8.23 -4.71 7.39
N VAL A 85 -7.03 -4.49 7.92
CA VAL A 85 -5.76 -4.85 7.25
C VAL A 85 -5.70 -6.36 6.97
N SER A 86 -6.30 -7.18 7.83
CA SER A 86 -6.38 -8.64 7.64
C SER A 86 -7.26 -9.08 6.47
N ALA A 87 -7.99 -8.16 5.83
CA ALA A 87 -8.71 -8.39 4.58
C ALA A 87 -7.90 -8.04 3.32
N MET A 88 -6.67 -7.53 3.48
CA MET A 88 -5.84 -7.04 2.38
C MET A 88 -4.66 -7.99 2.13
N VAL A 89 -4.31 -8.17 0.86
CA VAL A 89 -3.16 -8.99 0.43
C VAL A 89 -2.37 -8.21 -0.61
N ILE A 90 -1.04 -8.20 -0.46
CA ILE A 90 -0.13 -7.69 -1.49
C ILE A 90 0.14 -8.82 -2.48
N LEU A 91 -0.14 -8.57 -3.75
CA LEU A 91 0.16 -9.49 -4.83
C LEU A 91 1.39 -8.98 -5.60
N ILE A 92 2.45 -9.80 -5.60
CA ILE A 92 3.65 -9.56 -6.40
C ILE A 92 3.49 -10.31 -7.72
N GLY A 93 3.66 -9.60 -8.83
CA GLY A 93 3.56 -10.19 -10.15
C GLY A 93 4.18 -9.30 -11.20
N THR A 94 4.40 -9.88 -12.39
CA THR A 94 4.79 -9.10 -13.55
C THR A 94 3.54 -8.53 -14.21
N LEU A 95 3.57 -7.24 -14.56
CA LEU A 95 2.66 -6.70 -15.55
C LEU A 95 3.03 -7.39 -16.87
N GLY A 96 2.24 -8.37 -17.27
CA GLY A 96 2.50 -9.15 -18.48
C GLY A 96 2.45 -8.26 -19.71
N ASN A 97 3.60 -7.79 -20.16
CA ASN A 97 3.78 -7.29 -21.52
C ASN A 97 4.07 -8.51 -22.41
N ARG A 98 3.02 -9.09 -22.98
CA ARG A 98 3.13 -9.85 -24.23
C ARG A 98 2.87 -8.92 -25.40
#